data_AF-A0A961A6N8-F1
#
_entry.id   AF-A0A961A6N8-F1
#
_cell.length_a   1.000
_cell.length_b   1.000
_cell.length_c   1.000
_cell.angle_alpha   90.00
_cell.angle_beta   90.00
_cell.angle_gamma   90.00
#
_symmetry.space_group_name_H-M   'P 1'
#
loop_
_entity.id
_entity.type
_entity.pdbx_description
1 polymer ?
#
loop_
_entity_poly.entity_id
_entity_poly.type
_entity_poly.pdbx_seq_one_letter_code
_entity_poly.pdbx_strand_id
1 'polypeptide(L)'
;MPDSPGEMIKSQIRMLEEQTGKPLEHWVKAAKKAGLSKHKEIVDWMKTEHGARHNQALWVGWGVTDPGRVTAYDDPDKLMNELYSGKKEHLRPIYDRLKQEGMKLGKDVKEISCKTYSSLHNKHQFAIINPRTQSAVDLELAMPPGTKETGRLEAFKGNNDKFTHRIRVSDVKEIDRELISALKSASEHVRGGK
;
A
#
# COMPACT_ATOMS: atom_id res chain seq x y z
N MET A 1 -2.35 -12.08 9.53
CA MET A 1 -2.65 -11.62 8.15
C MET A 1 -1.44 -10.87 7.65
N PRO A 2 -1.12 -10.86 6.35
CA PRO A 2 0.01 -10.11 5.82
C PRO A 2 -0.15 -8.62 6.11
N ASP A 3 0.95 -8.00 6.47
CA ASP A 3 1.00 -6.63 6.98
C ASP A 3 1.13 -5.57 5.89
N SER A 4 1.40 -5.97 4.64
CA SER A 4 1.55 -5.11 3.47
C SER A 4 1.18 -5.87 2.19
N PRO A 5 0.95 -5.17 1.05
CA PRO A 5 0.78 -5.84 -0.23
C PRO A 5 1.94 -6.78 -0.58
N GLY A 6 3.20 -6.35 -0.40
CA GLY A 6 4.38 -7.18 -0.69
C GLY A 6 4.42 -8.47 0.13
N GLU A 7 4.15 -8.39 1.44
CA GLU A 7 4.09 -9.58 2.30
C GLU A 7 2.91 -10.49 1.94
N MET A 8 1.79 -9.93 1.44
CA MET A 8 0.69 -10.74 0.92
C MET A 8 1.12 -11.51 -0.34
N ILE A 9 1.83 -10.87 -1.27
CA ILE A 9 2.34 -11.55 -2.47
C ILE A 9 3.25 -12.72 -2.06
N LYS A 10 4.25 -12.45 -1.22
CA LYS A 10 5.20 -13.46 -0.74
C LYS A 10 4.50 -14.61 -0.01
N SER A 11 3.55 -14.30 0.87
CA SER A 11 2.73 -15.29 1.60
C SER A 11 1.95 -16.18 0.63
N GLN A 12 1.33 -15.61 -0.40
CA GLN A 12 0.61 -16.37 -1.41
C GLN A 12 1.52 -17.26 -2.26
N ILE A 13 2.73 -16.78 -2.60
CA ILE A 13 3.74 -17.58 -3.32
C ILE A 13 4.26 -18.73 -2.46
N ARG A 14 4.52 -18.49 -1.17
CA ARG A 14 4.91 -19.54 -0.24
C ARG A 14 3.81 -20.61 -0.11
N MET A 15 2.56 -20.19 0.04
CA MET A 15 1.43 -21.14 0.10
C MET A 15 1.23 -21.92 -1.20
N LEU A 16 1.56 -21.33 -2.35
CA LEU A 16 1.56 -22.07 -3.62
C LEU A 16 2.57 -23.23 -3.55
N GLU A 17 3.79 -22.96 -3.08
CA GLU A 17 4.83 -23.98 -2.95
C GLU A 17 4.44 -25.06 -1.94
N GLU A 18 3.91 -24.67 -0.77
CA GLU A 18 3.43 -25.62 0.23
C GLU A 18 2.29 -26.51 -0.29
N GLN A 19 1.41 -25.98 -1.15
CA GLN A 19 0.29 -26.76 -1.72
C GLN A 19 0.68 -27.65 -2.89
N THR A 20 1.61 -27.19 -3.73
CA THR A 20 1.91 -27.84 -5.01
C THR A 20 3.25 -28.55 -5.02
N GLY A 21 4.07 -28.36 -3.98
CA GLY A 21 5.42 -28.93 -3.83
C GLY A 21 6.46 -28.30 -4.77
N LYS A 22 6.14 -27.21 -5.46
CA LYS A 22 7.02 -26.54 -6.43
C LYS A 22 6.94 -25.02 -6.31
N PRO A 23 8.06 -24.30 -6.46
CA PRO A 23 8.09 -22.85 -6.37
C PRO A 23 7.45 -22.17 -7.58
N LEU A 24 7.16 -20.87 -7.47
CA LEU A 24 6.53 -20.09 -8.53
C LEU A 24 7.30 -20.17 -9.86
N GLU A 25 8.63 -20.09 -9.83
CA GLU A 25 9.48 -20.10 -11.02
C GLU A 25 9.35 -21.42 -11.79
N HIS A 26 9.12 -22.53 -11.08
CA HIS A 26 8.85 -23.81 -11.70
C HIS A 26 7.54 -23.77 -12.48
N TRP A 27 6.46 -23.31 -11.86
CA TRP A 27 5.15 -23.23 -12.49
C TRP A 27 5.09 -22.24 -13.65
N VAL A 28 5.78 -21.10 -13.55
CA VAL A 28 5.91 -20.14 -14.64
C VAL A 28 6.60 -20.78 -15.86
N LYS A 29 7.67 -21.55 -15.65
CA LYS A 29 8.35 -22.29 -16.73
C LYS A 29 7.45 -23.38 -17.30
N ALA A 30 6.74 -24.12 -16.46
CA ALA A 30 5.83 -25.18 -16.88
C ALA A 30 4.67 -24.64 -17.74
N ALA A 31 4.01 -23.56 -17.31
CA ALA A 31 2.94 -22.91 -18.06
C ALA A 31 3.42 -22.40 -19.43
N LYS A 32 4.60 -21.78 -19.49
CA LYS A 32 5.22 -21.34 -20.77
C LYS A 32 5.51 -22.53 -21.68
N LYS A 33 6.02 -23.64 -21.14
CA LYS A 33 6.30 -24.88 -21.91
C LYS A 33 5.01 -25.53 -22.43
N ALA A 34 3.91 -25.40 -21.70
CA ALA A 34 2.58 -25.83 -22.13
C ALA A 34 1.95 -24.90 -23.19
N GLY A 35 2.64 -23.82 -23.60
CA GLY A 35 2.15 -22.86 -24.60
C GLY A 35 1.10 -21.89 -24.07
N LEU A 36 0.89 -21.84 -22.75
CA LEU A 36 -0.11 -20.97 -22.13
C LEU A 36 0.42 -19.54 -22.05
N SER A 37 -0.37 -18.59 -22.54
CA SER A 37 0.01 -17.17 -22.61
C SER A 37 -1.03 -16.20 -22.06
N LYS A 38 -2.27 -16.66 -21.82
CA LYS A 38 -3.31 -15.83 -21.22
C LYS A 38 -3.46 -16.09 -19.74
N HIS A 39 -3.60 -15.02 -18.96
CA HIS A 39 -3.69 -15.07 -17.50
C HIS A 39 -4.77 -16.04 -17.02
N LYS A 40 -5.99 -15.92 -17.55
CA LYS A 40 -7.13 -16.79 -17.19
C LYS A 40 -6.86 -18.27 -17.50
N GLU A 41 -6.27 -18.57 -18.65
CA GLU A 41 -5.96 -19.94 -19.07
C GLU A 41 -4.96 -20.58 -18.10
N ILE A 42 -3.93 -19.85 -17.69
CA ILE A 42 -2.92 -20.33 -16.73
C ILE A 42 -3.53 -20.54 -15.35
N VAL A 43 -4.41 -19.64 -14.91
CA VAL A 43 -5.10 -19.76 -13.61
C VAL A 43 -5.97 -21.00 -13.59
N ASP A 44 -6.77 -21.22 -14.64
CA ASP A 44 -7.65 -22.37 -14.73
C ASP A 44 -6.83 -23.67 -14.84
N TRP A 45 -5.75 -23.71 -15.64
CA TRP A 45 -4.80 -24.82 -15.73
C TRP A 45 -4.19 -25.20 -14.37
N MET A 46 -3.67 -24.22 -13.62
CA MET A 46 -3.12 -24.44 -12.28
C MET A 46 -4.15 -25.03 -11.30
N LYS A 47 -5.41 -24.60 -11.40
CA LYS A 47 -6.49 -25.10 -10.54
C LYS A 47 -6.89 -26.52 -10.92
N THR A 48 -7.07 -26.81 -12.20
CA THR A 48 -7.63 -28.08 -12.67
C THR A 48 -6.60 -29.20 -12.72
N GLU A 49 -5.38 -28.90 -13.15
CA GLU A 49 -4.34 -29.92 -13.37
C GLU A 49 -3.37 -30.06 -12.19
N HIS A 50 -3.24 -29.01 -11.38
CA HIS A 50 -2.22 -28.94 -10.32
C HIS A 50 -2.78 -28.65 -8.92
N GLY A 51 -4.11 -28.60 -8.79
CA GLY A 51 -4.78 -28.48 -7.49
C GLY A 51 -4.51 -27.16 -6.75
N ALA A 52 -3.98 -26.14 -7.44
CA ALA A 52 -3.71 -24.86 -6.81
C ALA A 52 -5.01 -24.13 -6.46
N ARG A 53 -5.05 -23.50 -5.29
CA ARG A 53 -6.15 -22.59 -4.92
C ARG A 53 -6.10 -21.32 -5.78
N HIS A 54 -7.26 -20.66 -5.89
CA HIS A 54 -7.44 -19.51 -6.80
C HIS A 54 -6.36 -18.43 -6.62
N ASN A 55 -6.17 -17.92 -5.41
CA ASN A 55 -5.24 -16.82 -5.16
C ASN A 55 -3.77 -17.20 -5.40
N GLN A 56 -3.40 -18.47 -5.25
CA GLN A 56 -2.08 -19.01 -5.57
C GLN A 56 -1.89 -19.11 -7.09
N ALA A 57 -2.89 -19.65 -7.79
CA ALA A 57 -2.90 -19.77 -9.24
C ALA A 57 -2.82 -18.39 -9.95
N LEU A 58 -3.43 -17.34 -9.38
CA LEU A 58 -3.31 -15.97 -9.89
C LEU A 58 -1.85 -15.53 -10.05
N TRP A 59 -0.97 -15.90 -9.12
CA TRP A 59 0.44 -15.49 -9.15
C TRP A 59 1.25 -16.22 -10.21
N VAL A 60 0.92 -17.47 -10.53
CA VAL A 60 1.50 -18.16 -11.69
C VAL A 60 1.09 -17.47 -12.99
N GLY A 61 -0.20 -17.15 -13.12
CA GLY A 61 -0.70 -16.36 -14.26
C GLY A 61 0.07 -15.05 -14.42
N TRP A 62 0.20 -14.28 -13.34
CA TRP A 62 0.96 -13.02 -13.37
C TRP A 62 2.46 -13.24 -13.63
N GLY A 63 3.08 -14.27 -13.08
CA GLY A 63 4.48 -14.59 -13.35
C GLY A 63 4.78 -14.90 -14.82
N VAL A 64 3.76 -15.27 -15.60
CA VAL A 64 3.88 -15.42 -17.06
C VAL A 64 3.54 -14.11 -17.79
N THR A 65 2.41 -13.47 -17.47
CA THR A 65 1.85 -12.38 -18.30
C THR A 65 2.31 -10.98 -17.89
N ASP A 66 2.66 -10.78 -16.62
CA ASP A 66 3.17 -9.52 -16.06
C ASP A 66 4.10 -9.81 -14.89
N PRO A 67 5.34 -10.27 -15.14
CA PRO A 67 6.28 -10.65 -14.09
C PRO A 67 6.59 -9.51 -13.11
N GLY A 68 6.53 -8.25 -13.57
CA GLY A 68 6.74 -7.08 -12.71
C GLY A 68 5.68 -6.93 -11.62
N ARG A 69 4.52 -7.57 -11.76
CA ARG A 69 3.48 -7.61 -10.73
C ARG A 69 3.85 -8.48 -9.53
N VAL A 70 4.68 -9.51 -9.75
CA VAL A 70 5.15 -10.43 -8.71
C VAL A 70 6.13 -9.71 -7.78
N THR A 71 7.02 -8.89 -8.33
CA THR A 71 8.06 -8.17 -7.60
C THR A 71 7.72 -6.69 -7.35
N ALA A 72 6.46 -6.32 -7.54
CA ALA A 72 6.01 -4.93 -7.56
C ALA A 72 6.25 -4.15 -6.26
N TYR A 73 6.51 -4.84 -5.15
CA TYR A 73 6.69 -4.25 -3.82
C TYR A 73 8.01 -4.68 -3.16
N ASP A 74 8.94 -5.28 -3.92
CA ASP A 74 10.23 -5.75 -3.39
C ASP A 74 11.20 -4.60 -3.13
N ASP A 75 10.99 -3.45 -3.79
CA ASP A 75 11.84 -2.27 -3.67
C ASP A 75 11.00 -1.03 -3.28
N PRO A 76 10.83 -0.78 -1.97
CA PRO A 76 10.12 0.40 -1.48
C PRO A 76 10.76 1.71 -1.92
N ASP A 77 12.10 1.76 -2.06
CA ASP A 77 12.81 2.97 -2.49
C ASP A 77 12.48 3.29 -3.94
N LYS A 78 12.43 2.29 -4.82
CA LYS A 78 11.95 2.44 -6.19
C LYS A 78 10.51 2.94 -6.24
N LEU A 79 9.59 2.36 -5.45
CA LEU A 79 8.21 2.84 -5.38
C LEU A 79 8.13 4.31 -4.98
N MET A 80 8.92 4.71 -3.99
CA MET A 80 8.98 6.08 -3.51
C MET A 80 9.59 7.04 -4.52
N ASN A 81 10.64 6.61 -5.22
CA ASN A 81 11.27 7.40 -6.27
C ASN A 81 10.33 7.58 -7.47
N GLU A 82 9.60 6.54 -7.87
CA GLU A 82 8.58 6.64 -8.92
C GLU A 82 7.44 7.59 -8.50
N LEU A 83 6.94 7.44 -7.26
CA LEU A 83 5.82 8.23 -6.72
C LEU A 83 6.11 9.74 -6.67
N TYR A 84 7.37 10.11 -6.43
CA TYR A 84 7.83 11.50 -6.35
C TYR A 84 8.78 11.88 -7.49
N SER A 85 8.67 11.25 -8.67
CA SER A 85 9.49 11.62 -9.83
C SER A 85 8.92 12.81 -10.61
N GLY A 86 9.78 13.47 -11.39
CA GLY A 86 9.41 14.50 -12.36
C GLY A 86 8.67 15.68 -11.72
N LYS A 87 7.43 15.95 -12.15
CA LYS A 87 6.65 17.11 -11.67
C LYS A 87 6.33 17.06 -10.18
N LYS A 88 6.52 15.93 -9.50
CA LYS A 88 6.23 15.75 -8.07
C LYS A 88 7.48 15.71 -7.19
N GLU A 89 8.68 15.87 -7.76
CA GLU A 89 9.95 15.78 -7.02
C GLU A 89 10.04 16.76 -5.86
N HIS A 90 9.57 17.98 -6.07
CA HIS A 90 9.50 19.02 -5.03
C HIS A 90 8.57 18.68 -3.86
N LEU A 91 7.69 17.67 -3.99
CA LEU A 91 6.81 17.22 -2.90
C LEU A 91 7.48 16.18 -1.98
N ARG A 92 8.64 15.63 -2.37
CA ARG A 92 9.35 14.61 -1.58
C ARG A 92 9.71 15.08 -0.16
N PRO A 93 10.20 16.32 0.05
CA PRO A 93 10.46 16.82 1.41
C PRO A 93 9.23 16.90 2.31
N ILE A 94 8.04 17.17 1.74
CA ILE A 94 6.77 17.16 2.48
C ILE A 94 6.46 15.74 2.97
N TYR A 95 6.58 14.75 2.07
CA TYR A 95 6.42 13.35 2.42
C TYR A 95 7.39 12.91 3.51
N ASP A 96 8.69 13.19 3.34
CA ASP A 96 9.72 12.72 4.29
C ASP A 96 9.44 13.28 5.69
N ARG A 97 9.02 14.55 5.77
CA ARG A 97 8.65 15.17 7.04
C ARG A 97 7.37 14.58 7.65
N LEU A 98 6.32 14.36 6.86
CA LEU A 98 5.08 13.73 7.32
C LEU A 98 5.33 12.29 7.83
N LYS A 99 6.11 11.50 7.08
CA LYS A 99 6.56 10.18 7.50
C LYS A 99 7.31 10.27 8.82
N GLN A 100 8.27 11.18 8.95
CA GLN A 100 9.04 11.35 10.17
C GLN A 100 8.15 11.67 11.37
N GLU A 101 7.19 12.60 11.25
CA GLU A 101 6.25 12.91 12.35
C GLU A 101 5.35 11.72 12.69
N GLY A 102 4.88 10.97 11.68
CA GLY A 102 4.11 9.74 11.88
C GLY A 102 4.88 8.68 12.65
N MET A 103 6.14 8.41 12.28
CA MET A 103 6.99 7.41 12.94
C MET A 103 7.30 7.76 14.41
N LYS A 104 7.25 9.05 14.80
CA LYS A 104 7.42 9.46 16.20
C LYS A 104 6.24 9.07 17.10
N LEU A 105 5.09 8.69 16.54
CA LEU A 105 3.88 8.36 17.31
C LEU A 105 3.95 7.01 18.03
N GLY A 106 4.95 6.17 17.74
CA GLY A 106 5.18 4.93 18.46
C GLY A 106 6.16 4.00 17.75
N LYS A 107 6.82 3.13 18.53
CA LYS A 107 7.74 2.11 17.99
C LYS A 107 7.04 1.05 17.13
N ASP A 108 5.73 0.92 17.30
CA ASP A 108 4.87 0.01 16.54
C ASP A 108 4.27 0.68 15.28
N VAL A 109 4.60 1.95 15.03
CA VAL A 109 4.20 2.63 13.81
C VAL A 109 5.12 2.20 12.68
N LYS A 110 4.52 1.85 11.55
CA LYS A 110 5.21 1.51 10.31
C LYS A 110 4.67 2.33 9.15
N GLU A 111 5.55 2.61 8.21
CA GLU A 111 5.18 3.15 6.92
C GLU A 111 5.17 2.03 5.88
N ILE A 112 4.15 2.04 5.03
CA ILE A 112 3.98 1.07 3.94
C ILE A 112 3.84 1.85 2.63
N SER A 113 4.86 1.71 1.79
CA SER A 113 4.88 2.30 0.45
C SER A 113 4.04 1.46 -0.51
N CYS A 114 3.05 2.08 -1.13
CA CYS A 114 2.23 1.52 -2.19
C CYS A 114 2.59 2.19 -3.52
N LYS A 115 2.11 1.63 -4.64
CA LYS A 115 2.37 2.19 -5.98
C LYS A 115 1.92 3.65 -6.16
N THR A 116 0.86 4.07 -5.47
CA THR A 116 0.20 5.37 -5.70
C THR A 116 0.16 6.27 -4.48
N TYR A 117 0.56 5.76 -3.32
CA TYR A 117 0.57 6.49 -2.05
C TYR A 117 1.47 5.76 -1.07
N SER A 118 1.74 6.40 0.07
CA SER A 118 2.28 5.74 1.25
C SER A 118 1.27 5.78 2.37
N SER A 119 1.34 4.84 3.31
CA SER A 119 0.40 4.76 4.42
C SER A 119 1.10 4.56 5.75
N LEU A 120 0.55 5.15 6.80
CA LEU A 120 1.03 4.98 8.17
C LEU A 120 0.06 4.06 8.93
N HIS A 121 0.65 3.09 9.61
CA HIS A 121 -0.06 2.05 10.34
C HIS A 121 0.53 1.92 11.73
N ASN A 122 -0.32 1.70 12.73
CA ASN A 122 0.07 0.99 13.93
C ASN A 122 -0.31 -0.49 13.73
N LYS A 123 -1.12 -1.08 14.61
CA LYS A 123 -1.86 -2.31 14.30
C LYS A 123 -2.86 -2.12 13.15
N HIS A 124 -3.36 -0.89 12.98
CA HIS A 124 -4.33 -0.52 11.96
C HIS A 124 -3.82 0.70 11.18
N GLN A 125 -4.17 0.78 9.90
CA GLN A 125 -3.89 1.95 9.06
C GLN A 125 -4.60 3.19 9.63
N PHE A 126 -3.90 4.30 9.85
CA PHE A 126 -4.51 5.53 10.38
C PHE A 126 -4.31 6.76 9.52
N ALA A 127 -3.32 6.75 8.62
CA ALA A 127 -3.13 7.84 7.67
C ALA A 127 -2.66 7.32 6.30
N ILE A 128 -2.96 8.12 5.27
CA ILE A 128 -2.40 7.99 3.93
C ILE A 128 -1.67 9.29 3.60
N ILE A 129 -0.44 9.18 3.12
CA ILE A 129 0.36 10.27 2.56
C ILE A 129 0.29 10.13 1.03
N ASN A 130 -0.52 10.96 0.39
CA ASN A 130 -0.88 10.81 -1.01
C ASN A 130 -0.49 12.07 -1.81
N PRO A 131 0.49 12.02 -2.72
CA PRO A 131 0.77 13.13 -3.64
C PRO A 131 -0.30 13.15 -4.75
N ARG A 132 -1.55 13.43 -4.38
CA ARG A 132 -2.74 13.33 -5.23
C ARG A 132 -2.71 14.34 -6.39
N THR A 133 -2.05 15.48 -6.18
CA THR A 133 -1.86 16.52 -7.19
C THR A 133 -0.37 16.69 -7.53
N GLN A 134 -0.05 17.58 -8.46
CA GLN A 134 1.34 17.93 -8.77
C GLN A 134 1.90 19.00 -7.83
N SER A 135 1.08 19.62 -6.97
CA SER A 135 1.47 20.78 -6.17
C SER A 135 1.28 20.61 -4.66
N ALA A 136 0.71 19.48 -4.23
CA ALA A 136 0.46 19.24 -2.81
C ALA A 136 0.40 17.75 -2.49
N VAL A 137 0.65 17.45 -1.22
CA VAL A 137 0.44 16.13 -0.60
C VAL A 137 -0.84 16.20 0.24
N ASP A 138 -1.74 15.27 0.00
CA ASP A 138 -2.94 15.04 0.79
C ASP A 138 -2.56 14.08 1.93
N LEU A 139 -2.67 14.53 3.18
CA LEU A 139 -2.62 13.69 4.37
C LEU A 139 -4.05 13.29 4.73
N GLU A 140 -4.47 12.11 4.32
CA GLU A 140 -5.81 11.56 4.57
C GLU A 140 -5.80 10.85 5.93
N LEU A 141 -6.78 11.15 6.79
CA LEU A 141 -6.77 10.77 8.22
C LEU A 141 -8.02 9.98 8.61
N ALA A 142 -7.80 8.88 9.33
CA ALA A 142 -8.85 8.09 9.96
C ALA A 142 -9.27 8.74 11.29
N MET A 143 -10.02 9.85 11.21
CA MET A 143 -10.43 10.62 12.37
C MET A 143 -11.60 9.98 13.13
N PRO A 144 -11.71 10.21 14.46
CA PRO A 144 -12.87 9.80 15.23
C PRO A 144 -14.20 10.28 14.62
N PRO A 145 -15.28 9.47 14.71
CA PRO A 145 -16.62 9.91 14.31
C PRO A 145 -17.02 11.21 15.01
N GLY A 146 -17.60 12.15 14.25
CA GLY A 146 -18.04 13.44 14.78
C GLY A 146 -16.93 14.48 14.96
N THR A 147 -15.69 14.19 14.55
CA THR A 147 -14.63 15.20 14.45
C THR A 147 -15.13 16.36 13.59
N LYS A 148 -14.99 17.60 14.10
CA LYS A 148 -15.35 18.81 13.36
C LYS A 148 -14.18 19.24 12.49
N GLU A 149 -14.53 19.76 11.32
CA GLU A 149 -13.58 20.44 10.44
C GLU A 149 -12.97 21.65 11.13
N THR A 150 -11.72 21.93 10.80
CA THR A 150 -11.00 23.14 11.20
C THR A 150 -10.49 23.86 9.94
N GLY A 151 -9.83 25.00 10.10
CA GLY A 151 -9.31 25.74 8.95
C GLY A 151 -8.45 24.90 7.99
N ARG A 152 -7.71 23.90 8.50
CA ARG A 152 -6.84 23.02 7.69
C ARG A 152 -7.30 21.57 7.63
N LEU A 153 -8.09 21.11 8.60
CA LEU A 153 -8.67 19.77 8.62
C LEU A 153 -10.02 19.80 7.90
N GLU A 154 -10.01 19.39 6.64
CA GLU A 154 -11.18 19.39 5.77
C GLU A 154 -11.90 18.03 5.83
N ALA A 155 -13.22 18.03 5.65
CA ALA A 155 -13.93 16.80 5.33
C ALA A 155 -13.42 16.24 3.99
N PHE A 156 -13.28 14.92 3.94
CA PHE A 156 -12.73 14.23 2.79
C PHE A 156 -13.48 12.94 2.51
N LYS A 157 -13.72 12.68 1.23
CA LYS A 157 -14.29 11.43 0.74
C LYS A 157 -13.36 10.83 -0.30
N GLY A 158 -12.55 9.87 0.16
CA GLY A 158 -11.67 9.08 -0.70
C GLY A 158 -12.34 7.80 -1.23
N ASN A 159 -11.51 6.85 -1.66
CA ASN A 159 -11.97 5.52 -2.07
C ASN A 159 -12.20 4.57 -0.88
N ASN A 160 -11.75 4.97 0.32
CA ASN A 160 -11.89 4.20 1.55
C ASN A 160 -12.58 5.09 2.59
N ASP A 161 -13.80 4.72 2.96
CA ASP A 161 -14.66 5.49 3.87
C ASP A 161 -14.07 5.64 5.28
N LYS A 162 -13.01 4.88 5.61
CA LYS A 162 -12.25 5.05 6.85
C LYS A 162 -11.59 6.43 6.95
N PHE A 163 -11.14 7.01 5.83
CA PHE A 163 -10.45 8.29 5.80
C PHE A 163 -11.44 9.41 5.53
N THR A 164 -11.99 9.96 6.62
CA THR A 164 -13.08 10.93 6.60
C THR A 164 -12.60 12.37 6.52
N HIS A 165 -11.32 12.62 6.79
CA HIS A 165 -10.74 13.95 6.79
C HIS A 165 -9.41 13.98 6.04
N ARG A 166 -9.02 15.18 5.62
CA ARG A 166 -7.73 15.43 4.98
C ARG A 166 -7.15 16.75 5.48
N ILE A 167 -5.82 16.79 5.57
CA ILE A 167 -5.05 18.04 5.53
C ILE A 167 -4.24 18.07 4.23
N ARG A 168 -4.40 19.11 3.42
CA ARG A 168 -3.58 19.33 2.23
C ARG A 168 -2.34 20.15 2.59
N VAL A 169 -1.19 19.70 2.12
CA VAL A 169 0.12 20.28 2.46
C VAL A 169 0.87 20.63 1.18
N SER A 170 1.16 21.91 0.98
CA SER A 170 1.86 22.45 -0.19
C SER A 170 3.28 22.92 0.11
N ASP A 171 3.59 23.16 1.38
CA ASP A 171 4.93 23.54 1.87
C ASP A 171 5.23 22.79 3.18
N VAL A 172 6.50 22.42 3.38
CA VAL A 172 6.97 21.73 4.60
C VAL A 172 6.70 22.55 5.87
N LYS A 173 6.67 23.89 5.78
CA LYS A 173 6.37 24.80 6.88
C LYS A 173 4.93 24.67 7.39
N GLU A 174 4.04 24.16 6.55
CA GLU A 174 2.66 23.86 6.95
C GLU A 174 2.57 22.57 7.78
N ILE A 175 3.68 21.90 8.09
CA ILE A 175 3.69 20.77 9.03
C ILE A 175 3.87 21.32 10.45
N ASP A 176 2.77 21.82 10.99
CA ASP A 176 2.68 22.53 12.26
C ASP A 176 2.05 21.67 13.38
N ARG A 177 1.80 22.31 14.53
CA ARG A 177 1.22 21.64 15.71
C ARG A 177 -0.21 21.14 15.46
N GLU A 178 -1.01 21.85 14.65
CA GLU A 178 -2.38 21.44 14.35
C GLU A 178 -2.38 20.14 13.55
N LEU A 179 -1.56 20.07 12.50
CA LEU A 179 -1.41 18.86 11.68
C LEU A 179 -0.89 17.69 12.51
N ILE A 180 0.15 17.90 13.31
CA ILE A 180 0.73 16.84 14.15
C ILE A 180 -0.30 16.34 15.17
N SER A 181 -1.12 17.23 15.73
CA SER A 181 -2.21 16.88 16.64
C SER A 181 -3.28 16.02 15.94
N ALA A 182 -3.69 16.39 14.73
CA ALA A 182 -4.65 15.61 13.94
C ALA A 182 -4.09 14.22 13.58
N LEU A 183 -2.82 14.14 13.16
CA LEU A 183 -2.14 12.88 12.87
C LEU A 183 -2.07 11.97 14.10
N LYS A 184 -1.78 12.52 15.28
CA LYS A 184 -1.79 11.81 16.55
C LYS A 184 -3.19 11.30 16.89
N SER A 185 -4.22 12.15 16.77
CA SER A 185 -5.61 11.78 17.03
C SER A 185 -6.08 10.61 16.15
N ALA A 186 -5.73 10.63 14.86
CA ALA A 186 -6.03 9.51 13.96
C ALA A 186 -5.33 8.20 14.40
N SER A 187 -4.07 8.27 14.80
CA SER A 187 -3.34 7.10 15.30
C SER A 187 -3.96 6.53 16.57
N GLU A 188 -4.31 7.37 17.54
CA GLU A 188 -4.96 6.97 18.79
C GLU A 188 -6.35 6.38 18.56
N HIS A 189 -7.14 6.98 17.65
CA HIS A 189 -8.47 6.52 17.32
C HIS A 189 -8.48 5.05 16.87
N VAL A 190 -7.60 4.69 15.94
CA VAL A 190 -7.56 3.32 15.42
C VAL A 190 -6.93 2.33 16.39
N ARG A 191 -6.24 2.78 17.47
CA ARG A 191 -5.78 1.90 18.55
C ARG A 191 -6.92 1.45 19.46
N GLY A 192 -7.89 2.33 19.67
CA GLY A 192 -9.08 2.05 20.50
C GLY A 192 -10.20 1.33 19.74
N GLY A 193 -10.18 1.35 18.40
CA GLY A 193 -11.12 0.60 17.56
C GLY A 193 -10.81 -0.90 17.58
N LYS A 194 -11.76 -1.71 18.05
CA LYS A 194 -11.74 -3.17 17.88
C LYS A 194 -11.91 -3.57 16.41
#